data_AF-A0AAV7D9P7-F1
#
_entry.id   AF-A0AAV7D9P7-F1
#
_cell.length_a   1.000
_cell.length_b   1.000
_cell.length_c   1.000
_cell.angle_alpha   90.00
_cell.angle_beta   90.00
_cell.angle_gamma   90.00
#
_symmetry.space_group_name_H-M   'P 1'
#
loop_
_entity.id
_entity.type
_entity.pdbx_description
1 polymer ?
#
loop_
_entity_poly.entity_id
_entity_poly.type
_entity_poly.pdbx_seq_one_letter_code
_entity_poly.pdbx_strand_id
1 'polypeptide(L)'
;MEKIISEKLHFEFKATTALTFLHLYHTIVLCHSSERKEVLSLEKLEAQLKACNCRLIFSKAKPSVLALCLLTLEVETLKSLELFEIALRVQKHSKVNDKDMLYWRELVSKCLADYSSPECCKPDHKKLVWIVSRRTAQNLHNSYYSVPELPTIPEYGYMNESESEDSCEDMSSGEDSLSSSPPSDLEVSFFFDDYKPKLKSRSRRLYPL
;
A
#
# COMPACT_ATOMS: atom_id res chain seq x y z
N MET A 1 16.87 10.95 0.15
CA MET A 1 15.50 11.02 -0.43
C MET A 1 14.42 10.96 0.64
N GLU A 2 14.51 10.05 1.62
CA GLU A 2 13.51 9.89 2.69
C GLU A 2 13.24 11.18 3.47
N LYS A 3 14.28 11.86 3.97
CA LYS A 3 14.16 13.14 4.69
C LYS A 3 13.35 14.19 3.92
N ILE A 4 13.57 14.30 2.60
CA ILE A 4 12.86 15.24 1.73
C ILE A 4 11.37 14.88 1.67
N ILE A 5 11.03 13.59 1.53
CA ILE A 5 9.64 13.14 1.48
C ILE A 5 8.94 13.41 2.82
N SER A 6 9.60 13.11 3.94
CA SER A 6 9.08 13.37 5.28
C SER A 6 8.81 14.86 5.51
N GLU A 7 9.73 15.73 5.09
CA GLU A 7 9.56 17.18 5.14
C GLU A 7 8.37 17.64 4.29
N LYS A 8 8.19 17.07 3.08
CA LYS A 8 7.05 17.39 2.19
C LYS A 8 5.70 16.92 2.72
N LEU A 9 5.69 15.86 3.52
CA LEU A 9 4.49 15.35 4.18
C LEU A 9 4.28 15.96 5.56
N HIS A 10 5.09 16.95 5.97
CA HIS A 10 5.05 17.54 7.31
C HIS A 10 5.16 16.50 8.44
N PHE A 11 5.85 15.38 8.18
CA PHE A 11 5.96 14.22 9.07
C PHE A 11 4.61 13.57 9.43
N GLU A 12 3.54 13.84 8.67
CA GLU A 12 2.23 13.21 8.82
C GLU A 12 2.10 12.00 7.89
N PHE A 13 2.37 10.81 8.42
CA PHE A 13 2.30 9.56 7.66
C PHE A 13 0.92 8.88 7.71
N LYS A 14 -0.02 9.43 8.50
CA LYS A 14 -1.33 8.80 8.76
C LYS A 14 -2.39 9.31 7.80
N ALA A 15 -2.42 8.76 6.60
CA ALA A 15 -3.47 9.03 5.62
C ALA A 15 -4.55 7.94 5.64
N THR A 16 -5.83 8.34 5.61
CA THR A 16 -6.93 7.41 5.36
C THR A 16 -6.90 6.97 3.90
N THR A 17 -6.69 5.68 3.65
CA THR A 17 -6.57 5.12 2.30
C THR A 17 -7.85 4.39 1.88
N ALA A 18 -7.95 4.06 0.59
CA ALA A 18 -9.10 3.29 0.09
C ALA A 18 -9.18 1.91 0.79
N LEU A 19 -8.04 1.33 1.16
CA LEU A 19 -7.96 0.08 1.91
C LEU A 19 -8.66 0.19 3.27
N THR A 20 -8.47 1.31 3.99
CA THR A 20 -9.13 1.52 5.29
C THR A 20 -10.65 1.55 5.17
N PHE A 21 -11.18 2.21 4.13
CA PHE A 21 -12.62 2.22 3.85
C PHE A 21 -13.12 0.86 3.38
N LEU A 22 -12.33 0.13 2.59
CA LEU A 22 -12.68 -1.19 2.10
C LEU A 22 -12.88 -2.18 3.26
N HIS A 23 -11.93 -2.21 4.21
CA HIS A 23 -12.04 -3.03 5.42
C HIS A 23 -13.25 -2.63 6.27
N LEU A 24 -13.49 -1.33 6.43
CA LEU A 24 -14.63 -0.82 7.19
C LEU A 24 -15.95 -1.23 6.53
N TYR A 25 -16.12 -1.04 5.23
CA TYR A 25 -17.35 -1.41 4.54
C TYR A 25 -17.56 -2.92 4.49
N HIS A 26 -16.51 -3.70 4.26
CA HIS A 26 -16.58 -5.16 4.32
C HIS A 26 -17.04 -5.65 5.70
N THR A 27 -16.49 -5.08 6.78
CA THR A 27 -16.92 -5.39 8.15
C THR A 27 -18.40 -5.05 8.37
N ILE A 28 -18.86 -3.88 7.91
CA ILE A 28 -20.27 -3.49 8.02
C ILE A 28 -21.17 -4.48 7.27
N VAL A 29 -20.79 -4.87 6.05
CA VAL A 29 -21.57 -5.83 5.26
C VAL A 29 -21.64 -7.18 5.96
N LEU A 30 -20.51 -7.68 6.49
CA LEU A 30 -20.49 -8.93 7.25
C LEU A 30 -21.35 -8.87 8.52
N CYS A 31 -21.33 -7.76 9.26
CA CYS A 31 -22.12 -7.61 10.47
C CYS A 31 -23.64 -7.58 10.21
N HIS A 32 -24.05 -7.11 9.03
CA HIS A 32 -25.46 -6.97 8.67
C HIS A 32 -25.99 -8.10 7.78
N SER A 33 -25.13 -9.02 7.33
CA SER A 33 -25.57 -10.15 6.53
C SER A 33 -26.14 -11.28 7.40
N SER A 34 -27.28 -11.82 6.99
CA SER A 34 -28.06 -12.82 7.72
C SER A 34 -27.59 -14.26 7.48
N GLU A 35 -26.73 -14.51 6.49
CA GLU A 35 -26.23 -15.86 6.18
C GLU A 35 -24.70 -15.91 6.00
N ARG A 36 -24.05 -16.84 6.73
CA ARG A 36 -22.64 -17.24 6.57
C ARG A 36 -22.31 -17.88 5.21
N LYS A 37 -23.20 -17.82 4.21
CA LYS A 37 -23.08 -18.54 2.94
C LYS A 37 -22.57 -17.68 1.78
N GLU A 38 -22.73 -16.36 1.83
CA GLU A 38 -22.23 -15.46 0.79
C GLU A 38 -20.96 -14.76 1.27
N VAL A 39 -19.83 -15.44 1.13
CA VAL A 39 -18.55 -14.94 1.61
C VAL A 39 -17.99 -13.94 0.60
N LEU A 40 -18.13 -12.65 0.90
CA LEU A 40 -17.31 -11.61 0.26
C LEU A 40 -15.84 -11.86 0.61
N SER A 41 -15.04 -12.28 -0.36
CA SER A 41 -13.61 -12.50 -0.17
C SER A 41 -12.88 -11.16 -0.03
N LEU A 42 -12.35 -10.90 1.17
CA LEU A 42 -11.55 -9.71 1.45
C LEU A 42 -10.27 -9.69 0.59
N GLU A 43 -9.62 -10.84 0.46
CA GLU A 43 -8.39 -10.99 -0.34
C GLU A 43 -8.61 -10.61 -1.80
N LYS A 44 -9.75 -11.01 -2.38
CA LYS A 44 -10.12 -10.66 -3.75
C LYS A 44 -10.33 -9.15 -3.90
N LEU A 45 -11.05 -8.52 -2.97
CA LEU A 45 -11.27 -7.07 -2.97
C LEU A 45 -9.93 -6.30 -2.81
N GLU A 46 -9.02 -6.78 -1.97
CA GLU A 46 -7.69 -6.18 -1.83
C GLU A 46 -6.84 -6.33 -3.09
N ALA A 47 -6.89 -7.48 -3.75
CA ALA A 47 -6.20 -7.70 -5.02
C ALA A 47 -6.75 -6.76 -6.12
N GLN A 48 -8.06 -6.59 -6.19
CA GLN A 48 -8.70 -5.62 -7.10
C GLN A 48 -8.28 -4.18 -6.77
N LEU A 49 -8.21 -3.81 -5.49
CA LEU A 49 -7.74 -2.49 -5.09
C LEU A 49 -6.27 -2.25 -5.49
N LYS A 50 -5.41 -3.26 -5.31
CA LYS A 50 -4.00 -3.20 -5.77
C LYS A 50 -3.94 -2.97 -7.28
N ALA A 51 -4.78 -3.68 -8.06
CA ALA A 51 -4.88 -3.48 -9.51
C ALA A 51 -5.31 -2.05 -9.88
N CYS A 52 -6.30 -1.49 -9.18
CA CYS A 52 -6.70 -0.09 -9.38
C CYS A 52 -5.58 0.89 -9.05
N ASN A 53 -4.84 0.68 -7.95
CA ASN A 53 -3.75 1.57 -7.54
C ASN A 53 -2.57 1.59 -8.52
N CYS A 54 -2.43 0.58 -9.39
CA CYS A 54 -1.47 0.60 -10.49
C CYS A 54 -1.80 1.63 -11.59
N ARG A 55 -3.02 2.20 -11.60
CA ARG A 55 -3.41 3.25 -12.56
C ARG A 55 -3.55 4.60 -11.88
N LEU A 56 -2.81 5.58 -12.38
CA LEU A 56 -2.79 6.96 -11.85
C LEU A 56 -4.18 7.62 -11.85
N ILE A 57 -5.10 7.22 -12.74
CA ILE A 57 -6.45 7.80 -12.82
C ILE A 57 -7.18 7.70 -11.47
N PHE A 58 -6.98 6.61 -10.73
CA PHE A 58 -7.64 6.40 -9.44
C PHE A 58 -7.03 7.21 -8.29
N SER A 59 -5.87 7.85 -8.48
CA SER A 59 -5.31 8.76 -7.47
C SER A 59 -6.15 10.01 -7.25
N LYS A 60 -7.05 10.33 -8.21
CA LYS A 60 -8.01 11.44 -8.13
C LYS A 60 -9.33 11.04 -7.46
N ALA A 61 -9.60 9.75 -7.33
CA ALA A 61 -10.84 9.26 -6.72
C ALA A 61 -10.81 9.48 -5.22
N LYS A 62 -11.97 9.79 -4.63
CA LYS A 62 -12.10 9.74 -3.18
C LYS A 62 -11.90 8.29 -2.70
N PRO A 63 -11.07 8.05 -1.68
CA PRO A 63 -10.81 6.71 -1.14
C PRO A 63 -12.08 5.92 -0.81
N SER A 64 -13.07 6.59 -0.23
CA SER A 64 -14.38 6.02 0.12
C SER A 64 -15.21 5.61 -1.09
N VAL A 65 -15.15 6.37 -2.19
CA VAL A 65 -15.87 6.06 -3.43
C VAL A 65 -15.25 4.85 -4.11
N LEU A 66 -13.91 4.83 -4.21
CA LEU A 66 -13.19 3.71 -4.83
C LEU A 66 -13.45 2.39 -4.10
N ALA A 67 -13.38 2.40 -2.77
CA ALA A 67 -13.69 1.23 -1.94
C ALA A 67 -15.13 0.74 -2.12
N LEU A 68 -16.10 1.67 -2.21
CA LEU A 68 -17.50 1.34 -2.40
C LEU A 68 -17.77 0.79 -3.81
N CYS A 69 -17.12 1.33 -4.86
CA CYS A 69 -17.22 0.80 -6.22
C CYS A 69 -16.73 -0.64 -6.32
N LEU A 70 -15.61 -0.96 -5.66
CA LEU A 70 -15.08 -2.33 -5.61
C LEU A 70 -16.06 -3.28 -4.90
N LEU A 71 -16.58 -2.86 -3.75
CA LEU A 71 -17.56 -3.64 -2.98
C LEU A 71 -18.84 -3.89 -3.78
N THR A 72 -19.41 -2.87 -4.42
CA THR A 72 -20.65 -3.02 -5.19
C THR A 72 -20.48 -3.92 -6.41
N LEU A 73 -19.35 -3.82 -7.13
CA LEU A 73 -19.04 -4.72 -8.25
C LEU A 73 -18.91 -6.19 -7.81
N GLU A 74 -18.30 -6.44 -6.65
CA GLU A 74 -18.18 -7.80 -6.12
C GLU A 74 -19.55 -8.35 -5.69
N VAL A 75 -20.37 -7.53 -5.03
CA VAL A 75 -21.75 -7.90 -4.65
C VAL A 75 -22.62 -8.22 -5.86
N GLU A 76 -22.52 -7.43 -6.94
CA GLU A 76 -23.21 -7.70 -8.21
C GLU A 76 -22.74 -9.01 -8.84
N THR A 77 -21.45 -9.34 -8.71
CA THR A 77 -20.90 -10.61 -9.21
C THR A 77 -21.48 -11.80 -8.45
N LEU A 78 -21.70 -11.66 -7.13
CA LEU A 78 -22.35 -12.68 -6.29
C LEU A 78 -23.87 -12.76 -6.50
N LYS A 79 -24.49 -11.77 -7.14
CA LYS A 79 -25.95 -11.69 -7.41
C LYS A 79 -26.82 -11.76 -6.14
N SER A 80 -26.27 -11.31 -5.02
CA SER A 80 -26.99 -11.26 -3.74
C SER A 80 -27.79 -9.98 -3.60
N LEU A 81 -29.11 -10.12 -3.45
CA LEU A 81 -29.99 -8.98 -3.18
C LEU A 81 -29.78 -8.40 -1.78
N GLU A 82 -29.51 -9.26 -0.80
CA GLU A 82 -29.29 -8.86 0.59
C GLU A 82 -28.04 -7.97 0.72
N LEU A 83 -26.91 -8.43 0.17
CA LEU A 83 -25.66 -7.66 0.18
C LEU A 83 -25.80 -6.36 -0.61
N PHE A 84 -26.58 -6.37 -1.70
CA PHE A 84 -26.83 -5.18 -2.50
C PHE A 84 -27.60 -4.12 -1.73
N GLU A 85 -28.63 -4.50 -0.98
CA GLU A 85 -29.35 -3.58 -0.10
C GLU A 85 -28.45 -2.97 0.99
N ILE A 86 -27.58 -3.79 1.59
CA ILE A 86 -26.63 -3.31 2.59
C ILE A 86 -25.64 -2.33 1.96
N ALA A 87 -25.08 -2.65 0.79
CA ALA A 87 -24.17 -1.77 0.07
C ALA A 87 -24.82 -0.42 -0.28
N LEU A 88 -26.11 -0.42 -0.65
CA LEU A 88 -26.86 0.80 -0.92
C LEU A 88 -27.11 1.64 0.35
N ARG A 89 -27.34 0.99 1.51
CA ARG A 89 -27.37 1.69 2.80
C ARG A 89 -26.01 2.31 3.12
N VAL A 90 -24.92 1.57 2.93
CA VAL A 90 -23.54 2.08 3.12
C VAL A 90 -23.26 3.27 2.21
N GLN A 91 -23.69 3.24 0.95
CA GLN A 91 -23.60 4.38 0.03
C GLN A 91 -24.29 5.63 0.59
N LYS A 92 -25.53 5.48 1.07
CA LYS A 92 -26.30 6.57 1.65
C LYS A 92 -25.62 7.14 2.90
N HIS A 93 -25.11 6.28 3.79
CA HIS A 93 -24.42 6.71 5.00
C HIS A 93 -23.07 7.38 4.73
N SER A 94 -22.36 6.96 3.68
CA SER A 94 -21.09 7.56 3.26
C SER A 94 -21.25 8.86 2.45
N LYS A 95 -22.49 9.29 2.17
CA LYS A 95 -22.81 10.52 1.41
C LYS A 95 -22.12 10.55 0.04
N VAL A 96 -21.98 9.39 -0.59
CA VAL A 96 -21.40 9.28 -1.93
C VAL A 96 -22.46 9.67 -2.97
N ASN A 97 -22.12 10.64 -3.82
CA ASN A 97 -22.97 11.10 -4.90
C ASN A 97 -23.14 10.01 -5.96
N ASP A 98 -24.37 9.78 -6.42
CA ASP A 98 -24.69 8.72 -7.40
C ASP A 98 -23.95 8.93 -8.74
N LYS A 99 -23.80 10.18 -9.18
CA LYS A 99 -23.07 10.51 -10.42
C LYS A 99 -21.60 10.11 -10.34
N ASP A 100 -20.96 10.42 -9.21
CA ASP A 100 -19.56 10.08 -8.97
C ASP A 100 -19.41 8.55 -8.87
N MET A 101 -20.35 7.88 -8.18
CA MET A 101 -20.35 6.43 -8.04
C MET A 101 -20.43 5.74 -9.40
N LEU A 102 -21.36 6.14 -10.26
CA LEU A 102 -21.52 5.56 -11.60
C LEU A 102 -20.26 5.75 -12.46
N TYR A 103 -19.71 6.97 -12.49
CA TYR A 103 -18.50 7.28 -13.25
C TYR A 103 -17.30 6.44 -12.78
N TRP A 104 -17.03 6.41 -11.48
CA TRP A 104 -15.90 5.66 -10.94
C TRP A 104 -16.10 4.15 -11.05
N ARG A 105 -17.33 3.66 -10.89
CA ARG A 105 -17.65 2.23 -11.06
C ARG A 105 -17.38 1.75 -12.47
N GLU A 106 -17.73 2.53 -13.49
CA GLU A 106 -17.43 2.20 -14.89
C GLU A 106 -15.92 2.10 -15.14
N LEU A 107 -15.15 3.07 -14.61
CA LEU A 107 -13.69 3.05 -14.71
C LEU A 107 -13.07 1.85 -13.98
N VAL A 108 -13.54 1.54 -12.77
CA VAL A 108 -13.07 0.38 -12.00
C VAL A 108 -13.37 -0.91 -12.77
N SER A 109 -14.60 -1.08 -13.26
CA SER A 109 -15.00 -2.25 -14.04
C SER A 109 -14.09 -2.46 -15.27
N LYS A 110 -13.87 -1.39 -16.05
CA LYS A 110 -12.93 -1.42 -17.18
C LYS A 110 -11.51 -1.77 -16.74
N CYS A 111 -11.02 -1.16 -15.65
CA CYS A 111 -9.69 -1.44 -15.12
C CYS A 111 -9.52 -2.91 -14.72
N LEU A 112 -10.51 -3.51 -14.06
CA LEU A 112 -10.45 -4.90 -13.63
C LEU A 112 -10.56 -5.86 -14.81
N ALA A 113 -11.35 -5.54 -15.83
CA ALA A 113 -11.42 -6.30 -17.08
C ALA A 113 -10.07 -6.28 -17.81
N ASP A 114 -9.50 -5.08 -18.00
CA ASP A 114 -8.18 -4.91 -18.61
C ASP A 114 -7.10 -5.65 -17.79
N TYR A 115 -7.12 -5.52 -16.45
CA TYR A 115 -6.12 -6.16 -15.58
C TYR A 115 -6.24 -7.69 -15.60
N SER A 116 -7.45 -8.22 -15.76
CA SER A 116 -7.68 -9.66 -15.85
C SER A 116 -7.25 -10.24 -17.20
N SER A 117 -7.20 -9.41 -18.25
CA SER A 117 -6.83 -9.81 -19.60
C SER A 117 -5.39 -10.33 -19.67
N PRO A 118 -5.12 -11.34 -20.53
CA PRO A 118 -3.79 -11.92 -20.68
C PRO A 118 -2.76 -10.95 -21.29
N GLU A 119 -3.23 -9.87 -21.93
CA GLU A 119 -2.39 -8.81 -22.50
C GLU A 119 -1.85 -7.84 -21.43
N CYS A 120 -2.39 -7.86 -20.20
CA CYS A 120 -1.93 -6.98 -19.15
C CYS A 120 -0.63 -7.48 -18.52
N CYS A 121 0.40 -6.64 -18.51
CA CYS A 121 1.62 -6.85 -17.74
C CYS A 121 1.31 -6.75 -16.23
N LYS A 122 0.86 -7.86 -15.65
CA LYS A 122 0.75 -8.00 -14.20
C LYS A 122 2.16 -7.97 -13.62
N PRO A 123 2.42 -7.21 -12.53
CA PRO A 123 3.66 -7.35 -11.81
C PRO A 123 3.73 -8.80 -11.30
N ASP A 124 4.52 -9.63 -11.98
CA ASP A 124 4.81 -10.96 -11.49
C ASP A 124 5.73 -10.79 -10.29
N HIS A 125 5.56 -11.58 -9.22
CA HIS A 125 6.45 -11.56 -8.06
C HIS A 125 7.88 -12.01 -8.40
N LYS A 126 8.23 -12.07 -9.69
CA LYS A 126 9.58 -12.30 -10.16
C LYS A 126 10.36 -11.02 -9.93
N LYS A 127 11.59 -11.19 -9.46
CA LYS A 127 12.53 -10.10 -9.31
C LYS A 127 12.64 -9.37 -10.64
N LEU A 128 12.50 -8.03 -10.64
CA LEU A 128 12.76 -7.22 -11.83
C LEU A 128 14.19 -7.50 -12.28
N VAL A 129 14.33 -8.24 -13.38
CA VAL A 129 15.61 -8.45 -14.04
C VAL A 129 15.72 -7.36 -15.09
N TRP A 130 16.69 -6.47 -14.91
CA TRP A 130 17.06 -5.52 -15.95
C TRP A 130 17.74 -6.27 -17.08
N ILE A 131 16.95 -6.84 -18.00
CA ILE A 131 17.46 -7.45 -19.22
C ILE A 131 17.78 -6.31 -20.19
N VAL A 132 19.03 -5.87 -20.19
CA VAL A 132 19.53 -4.93 -21.19
C VAL A 132 19.71 -5.65 -22.52
N SER A 133 19.32 -5.00 -23.62
CA SER A 133 19.55 -5.57 -24.96
C SER A 133 21.04 -5.80 -25.20
N ARG A 134 21.42 -6.75 -26.06
CA ARG A 134 22.84 -6.99 -26.41
C ARG A 134 23.53 -5.69 -26.86
N ARG A 135 22.84 -4.84 -27.63
CA ARG A 135 23.34 -3.54 -28.08
C ARG A 135 23.56 -2.58 -26.89
N THR A 136 22.61 -2.52 -25.97
CA THR A 136 22.73 -1.67 -24.77
C THR A 136 23.83 -2.17 -23.84
N ALA A 137 23.97 -3.48 -23.65
CA ALA A 137 25.05 -4.08 -22.87
C ALA A 137 26.43 -3.79 -23.48
N GLN A 138 26.57 -3.90 -24.81
CA GLN A 138 27.80 -3.55 -25.52
C GLN A 138 28.12 -2.04 -25.43
N ASN A 139 27.12 -1.17 -25.55
CA ASN A 139 27.31 0.26 -25.38
C ASN A 139 27.70 0.64 -23.94
N LEU A 140 27.10 0.01 -22.93
CA LEU A 140 27.49 0.20 -21.53
C LEU A 140 28.91 -0.27 -21.25
N HIS A 141 29.32 -1.39 -21.88
CA HIS A 141 30.68 -1.90 -21.78
C HIS A 141 31.70 -0.92 -22.40
N ASN A 142 31.38 -0.33 -23.55
CA ASN A 142 32.21 0.69 -24.19
C ASN A 142 32.26 1.99 -23.38
N SER A 143 31.17 2.37 -22.69
CA SER A 143 31.16 3.56 -21.83
C SER A 143 31.93 3.39 -20.52
N TYR A 144 32.13 2.16 -20.05
CA TYR A 144 32.90 1.88 -18.82
C TYR A 144 34.38 2.22 -18.99
N TYR A 145 34.93 2.05 -20.20
CA TYR A 145 36.31 2.41 -20.53
C TYR A 145 36.49 3.87 -20.93
N SER A 146 35.40 4.61 -21.13
CA SER A 146 35.43 6.00 -21.57
C SER A 146 34.90 6.98 -20.52
N VAL A 147 34.73 6.56 -19.26
CA VAL A 147 34.54 7.52 -18.16
C VAL A 147 35.86 8.28 -18.07
N PRO A 148 35.93 9.56 -18.51
CA PRO A 148 37.13 10.33 -18.31
C PRO A 148 37.34 10.37 -16.80
N GLU A 149 38.57 10.13 -16.32
CA GLU A 149 38.90 10.40 -14.93
C GLU A 149 38.40 11.82 -14.63
N LEU A 150 37.40 11.92 -13.75
CA LEU A 150 36.94 13.23 -13.31
C LEU A 150 38.17 13.91 -12.73
N PRO A 151 38.45 15.18 -13.11
CA PRO A 151 39.63 15.86 -12.62
C PRO A 151 39.64 15.75 -11.10
N THR A 152 40.70 15.13 -10.56
CA THR A 152 40.90 15.03 -9.12
C THR A 152 40.92 16.45 -8.60
N ILE A 153 39.92 16.82 -7.78
CA ILE A 153 39.95 18.10 -7.08
C ILE A 153 41.15 17.98 -6.14
N PRO A 154 42.21 18.79 -6.32
CA PRO A 154 43.34 18.74 -5.41
C PRO A 154 42.81 19.10 -4.02
N GLU A 155 42.98 18.17 -3.08
CA GLU A 155 42.73 18.45 -1.68
C GLU A 155 43.74 19.52 -1.26
N TYR A 156 43.23 20.64 -0.74
CA TYR A 156 43.94 21.89 -0.54
C TYR A 156 45.23 21.68 0.26
N GLY A 157 46.35 21.54 -0.45
CA GLY A 157 47.67 21.39 0.11
C GLY A 157 48.35 22.74 0.30
N TYR A 158 48.54 23.11 1.56
CA TYR A 158 49.59 23.98 2.07
C TYR A 158 49.57 25.46 1.63
N MET A 159 48.78 26.27 2.34
CA MET A 159 49.20 27.64 2.63
C MET A 159 49.69 27.68 4.07
N ASN A 160 51.02 27.75 4.18
CA ASN A 160 51.84 28.39 5.21
C ASN A 160 51.20 28.64 6.60
N GLU A 161 51.89 28.12 7.61
CA GLU A 161 51.78 28.45 9.03
C GLU A 161 51.32 29.90 9.28
N SER A 162 50.12 30.05 9.81
CA SER A 162 49.73 31.19 10.62
C SER A 162 48.68 30.71 11.59
N GLU A 163 49.14 30.59 12.83
CA GLU A 163 48.41 30.24 14.04
C GLU A 163 47.05 30.96 14.09
N SER A 164 45.97 30.18 14.13
CA SER A 164 44.78 30.58 14.88
C SER A 164 44.05 29.33 15.32
N GLU A 165 44.08 29.13 16.64
CA GLU A 165 43.34 28.11 17.36
C GLU A 165 41.83 28.40 17.20
N ASP A 166 41.08 27.49 16.59
CA ASP A 166 39.67 27.33 16.95
C ASP A 166 39.11 25.94 16.56
N SER A 167 38.94 25.11 17.59
CA SER A 167 37.78 24.25 17.83
C SER A 167 37.07 23.57 16.64
N CYS A 168 37.23 22.24 16.49
CA CYS A 168 36.12 21.30 16.75
C CYS A 168 36.56 19.81 16.67
N GLU A 169 36.37 19.15 17.81
CA GLU A 169 35.97 17.74 18.06
C GLU A 169 36.28 16.65 17.01
N ASP A 170 37.10 15.73 17.48
CA ASP A 170 37.46 14.40 16.99
C ASP A 170 36.24 13.54 16.57
N MET A 171 36.27 12.98 15.36
CA MET A 171 35.43 11.84 14.99
C MET A 171 36.32 10.78 14.32
N SER A 172 36.98 10.01 15.18
CA SER A 172 37.71 8.80 14.82
C SER A 172 36.74 7.73 14.29
N SER A 173 36.81 7.41 13.01
CA SER A 173 36.18 6.21 12.45
C SER A 173 37.16 5.05 12.50
N GLY A 174 37.18 4.37 13.63
CA GLY A 174 37.81 3.07 13.77
C GLY A 174 37.19 2.07 12.79
N GLU A 175 38.04 1.53 11.94
CA GLU A 175 37.79 0.33 11.18
C GLU A 175 37.54 -0.84 12.14
N ASP A 176 36.47 -1.59 11.93
CA ASP A 176 36.42 -3.00 12.34
C ASP A 176 35.54 -3.76 11.35
N SER A 177 36.23 -4.41 10.42
CA SER A 177 35.68 -5.47 9.60
C SER A 177 35.41 -6.68 10.50
N LEU A 178 34.14 -7.02 10.73
CA LEU A 178 33.77 -8.37 11.15
C LEU A 178 32.55 -8.85 10.38
N SER A 179 32.84 -9.78 9.47
CA SER A 179 31.96 -10.83 9.01
C SER A 179 31.14 -11.44 10.15
N SER A 180 29.82 -11.58 9.97
CA SER A 180 29.01 -12.66 10.54
C SER A 180 27.59 -12.61 9.97
N SER A 181 27.25 -13.54 9.08
CA SER A 181 25.86 -13.89 8.80
C SER A 181 25.27 -14.69 9.97
N PRO A 182 23.98 -14.55 10.28
CA PRO A 182 23.19 -15.75 10.60
C PRO A 182 21.73 -15.63 10.02
N PRO A 183 20.80 -16.56 10.27
CA PRO A 183 20.29 -17.50 9.27
C PRO A 183 18.84 -17.21 8.85
N SER A 184 18.38 -18.02 7.89
CA SER A 184 17.01 -18.20 7.44
C SER A 184 16.04 -18.66 8.55
N ASP A 185 14.76 -18.36 8.31
CA ASP A 185 13.54 -18.89 8.92
C ASP A 185 13.13 -18.39 10.31
N LEU A 186 12.13 -17.50 10.32
CA LEU A 186 11.09 -17.48 11.34
C LEU A 186 9.82 -16.81 10.81
N GLU A 187 8.76 -17.62 10.72
CA GLU A 187 7.38 -17.19 10.53
C GLU A 187 7.03 -16.13 11.59
N VAL A 188 6.60 -14.94 11.16
CA VAL A 188 6.04 -13.94 12.06
C VAL A 188 4.53 -14.08 12.03
N SER A 189 4.01 -14.86 12.97
CA SER A 189 2.60 -14.84 13.36
C SER A 189 2.30 -13.52 14.08
N PHE A 190 1.60 -12.60 13.43
CA PHE A 190 1.04 -11.41 14.10
C PHE A 190 -0.28 -11.80 14.80
N PHE A 191 -0.21 -11.97 16.12
CA PHE A 191 -1.37 -12.10 16.99
C PHE A 191 -2.06 -10.74 17.18
N PHE A 192 -3.35 -10.68 16.88
CA PHE A 192 -4.30 -9.75 17.49
C PHE A 192 -5.02 -10.51 18.59
N ASP A 193 -4.58 -10.37 19.84
CA ASP A 193 -5.34 -10.80 21.02
C ASP A 193 -5.32 -9.65 22.03
N ASP A 194 -6.45 -8.94 22.13
CA ASP A 194 -7.15 -8.64 23.38
C ASP A 194 -8.18 -7.52 23.18
N TYR A 195 -9.41 -7.89 22.85
CA TYR A 195 -10.60 -7.11 23.20
C TYR A 195 -11.65 -8.04 23.79
N LYS A 196 -11.68 -8.15 25.13
CA LYS A 196 -12.77 -8.81 25.87
C LYS A 196 -13.99 -7.88 25.95
N PRO A 197 -15.18 -8.28 25.47
CA PRO A 197 -16.42 -7.58 25.80
C PRO A 197 -16.93 -8.05 27.17
N LYS A 198 -17.18 -7.10 28.09
CA LYS A 198 -17.89 -7.38 29.34
C LYS A 198 -19.38 -7.65 29.05
N LEU A 199 -19.78 -8.91 29.02
CA LEU A 199 -21.19 -9.29 29.16
C LEU A 199 -21.67 -8.96 30.58
N LYS A 200 -22.58 -7.99 30.70
CA LYS A 200 -23.38 -7.79 31.92
C LYS A 200 -24.66 -8.60 31.76
N SER A 201 -24.64 -9.85 32.24
CA SER A 201 -25.84 -10.68 32.40
C SER A 201 -26.77 -10.03 33.42
N ARG A 202 -27.92 -9.51 32.98
CA ARG A 202 -29.03 -9.18 33.87
C ARG A 202 -30.08 -10.27 33.74
N SER A 203 -29.97 -11.25 34.63
CA SER A 203 -31.03 -12.19 34.96
C SER A 203 -32.25 -11.42 35.46
N ARG A 204 -33.40 -11.56 34.79
CA ARG A 204 -34.72 -11.33 35.38
C ARG A 204 -35.62 -12.52 35.09
N ARG A 205 -35.65 -13.38 36.11
CA ARG A 205 -36.73 -14.26 36.59
C ARG A 205 -38.03 -14.26 35.78
N LEU A 206 -38.38 -15.47 35.35
CA LEU A 206 -39.71 -15.95 35.02
C LEU A 206 -40.65 -15.99 36.24
N TYR A 207 -41.95 -16.12 35.92
CA TYR A 207 -43.13 -16.57 36.68
C TYR A 207 -44.14 -15.47 37.10
N PRO A 208 -45.44 -15.82 37.32
CA PRO A 208 -46.43 -16.17 36.29
C PRO A 208 -47.82 -15.50 36.53
N LEU A 209 -48.68 -15.51 35.50
CA LEU A 209 -50.17 -15.61 35.48
C LEU A 209 -50.70 -14.94 34.21
#